data_AF-A0A355KEX9-F1
#
_entry.id   AF-A0A355KEX9-F1
#
_cell.length_a   1.000
_cell.length_b   1.000
_cell.length_c   1.000
_cell.angle_alpha   90.00
_cell.angle_beta   90.00
_cell.angle_gamma   90.00
#
_symmetry.space_group_name_H-M   'P 1'
#
loop_
_entity.id
_entity.type
_entity.pdbx_description
1 polymer ?
#
loop_
_entity_poly.entity_id
_entity_poly.type
_entity_poly.pdbx_seq_one_letter_code
_entity_poly.pdbx_strand_id
1 'polypeptide(L)' 'QAMVFGNLGETSATGVAFTRDPSNGDPVFYGEYLINAQGEDVVAGIRTPAPISR' A
#
# COMPACT_ATOMS: atom_id res chain seq x y z
N GLN A 1 2.77 -19.30 7.42
CA GLN A 1 2.10 -18.05 7.82
C GLN A 1 0.61 -18.20 7.57
N ALA A 2 -0.26 -17.70 8.44
CA ALA A 2 -1.70 -17.68 8.18
C ALA A 2 -2.03 -16.58 7.16
N MET A 3 -3.04 -16.82 6.32
CA MET A 3 -3.46 -15.85 5.31
C MET A 3 -4.24 -14.68 5.96
N VAL A 4 -4.00 -13.48 5.43
CA VAL A 4 -4.80 -12.28 5.68
C VAL A 4 -5.20 -11.67 4.34
N PHE A 5 -6.38 -11.07 4.26
CA PHE A 5 -7.00 -10.71 3.00
C PHE A 5 -7.32 -9.21 2.96
N GLY A 6 -6.66 -8.48 2.07
CA GLY A 6 -6.92 -7.06 1.81
C GLY A 6 -8.12 -6.80 0.89
N ASN A 7 -8.77 -7.85 0.40
CA ASN A 7 -9.81 -7.83 -0.63
C ASN A 7 -11.17 -8.37 -0.16
N LEU A 8 -11.52 -8.20 1.10
CA LEU A 8 -12.81 -8.62 1.66
C LEU A 8 -13.87 -7.51 1.68
N GLY A 9 -13.64 -6.42 0.95
CA GLY A 9 -14.55 -5.27 0.90
C GLY A 9 -13.85 -3.95 1.20
N GLU A 10 -14.65 -2.89 1.34
CA GLU A 10 -14.16 -1.50 1.43
C GLU A 10 -13.44 -1.17 2.74
N THR A 11 -13.59 -2.02 3.77
CA THR A 11 -12.88 -1.89 5.06
C THR A 11 -11.61 -2.75 5.11
N SER A 12 -11.17 -3.31 3.98
CA SER A 12 -9.94 -4.08 3.85
C SER A 12 -9.03 -3.43 2.81
N ALA A 13 -7.71 -3.51 3.02
CA ALA A 13 -6.73 -2.92 2.12
C ALA A 13 -5.39 -3.67 2.16
N THR A 14 -4.56 -3.40 1.16
CA THR A 14 -3.16 -3.83 1.10
C THR A 14 -2.29 -2.65 0.67
N GLY A 15 -1.04 -2.61 1.07
CA GLY A 15 -0.13 -1.52 0.74
C GLY A 15 1.31 -1.82 1.07
N VAL A 16 2.20 -0.97 0.58
CA VAL A 16 3.65 -1.02 0.81
C VAL A 16 4.09 0.33 1.33
N ALA A 17 4.94 0.33 2.36
CA ALA A 17 5.44 1.56 2.96
C ALA A 17 6.91 1.44 3.37
N PHE A 18 7.56 2.59 3.37
CA PHE A 18 8.89 2.85 3.89
C PHE A 18 8.79 3.83 5.05
N THR A 19 9.64 3.63 6.06
CA THR A 19 9.68 4.50 7.25
C THR A 19 10.31 5.87 6.96
N ARG A 20 10.94 6.03 5.80
CA ARG A 20 11.59 7.24 5.27
C ARG A 20 11.37 7.30 3.77
N ASP A 21 11.55 8.48 3.16
CA ASP A 21 11.53 8.60 1.71
C ASP A 21 12.68 7.78 1.09
N PRO A 22 12.40 6.79 0.24
CA PRO A 22 13.44 5.95 -0.36
C PRO A 22 14.29 6.68 -1.41
N SER A 23 13.85 7.84 -1.91
CA SER A 23 14.52 8.61 -2.95
C SER A 23 15.60 9.54 -2.39
N ASN A 24 15.36 10.13 -1.22
CA ASN A 24 16.27 11.13 -0.62
C ASN A 24 16.62 10.88 0.86
N GLY A 25 15.92 9.98 1.55
CA GLY A 25 16.17 9.64 2.96
C GLY A 25 15.47 10.53 3.99
N ASP A 26 14.61 11.46 3.56
CA ASP A 26 13.87 12.34 4.45
C ASP A 26 13.01 11.54 5.43
N PRO A 27 12.87 11.99 6.70
CA PRO A 27 12.14 11.27 7.74
C PRO A 27 10.63 11.42 7.60
N VAL A 28 10.09 11.03 6.45
CA VAL A 28 8.65 11.05 6.12
C VAL A 28 8.16 9.62 5.90
N PHE A 29 6.95 9.32 6.35
CA PHE A 29 6.36 8.00 6.13
C PHE A 29 5.85 7.90 4.70
N TYR A 30 6.59 7.19 3.85
CA TYR A 30 6.34 7.14 2.41
C TYR A 30 5.72 5.80 2.02
N GLY A 31 4.68 5.79 1.20
CA GLY A 31 4.09 4.55 0.74
C GLY A 31 2.75 4.73 0.04
N GLU A 32 2.20 3.61 -0.39
CA GLU A 32 0.94 3.57 -1.12
C GLU A 32 0.10 2.36 -0.75
N TYR A 33 -1.22 2.48 -0.92
CA TYR A 33 -2.18 1.42 -0.60
C TYR A 33 -3.36 1.39 -1.56
N LEU A 34 -4.03 0.25 -1.61
CA LEU A 34 -5.28 0.04 -2.34
C LEU A 34 -6.33 -0.60 -1.43
N ILE A 35 -7.53 -0.01 -1.42
CA ILE A 35 -8.72 -0.57 -0.78
C ILE A 35 -9.28 -1.70 -1.63
N ASN A 36 -9.72 -2.76 -0.96
CA ASN A 36 -10.32 -3.96 -1.54
C ASN A 36 -9.42 -4.56 -2.65
N ALA A 37 -8.17 -4.86 -2.29
CA ALA A 37 -7.13 -5.29 -3.21
C ALA A 37 -6.19 -6.31 -2.55
N GLN A 38 -5.46 -7.07 -3.37
CA GLN A 38 -4.37 -7.93 -2.90
C GLN A 38 -3.00 -7.36 -3.27
N GLY A 39 -1.93 -7.88 -2.67
CA GLY A 39 -0.58 -7.35 -2.85
C GLY A 39 -0.14 -7.28 -4.32
N GLU A 40 -0.60 -8.22 -5.15
CA GLU A 40 -0.37 -8.20 -6.60
C GLU A 40 -0.94 -6.94 -7.26
N ASP A 41 -2.15 -6.51 -6.90
CA ASP A 41 -2.82 -5.35 -7.50
C ASP A 41 -2.06 -4.05 -7.24
N VAL A 42 -1.39 -3.95 -6.08
CA VAL A 42 -0.56 -2.79 -5.71
C VAL A 42 0.71 -2.76 -6.56
N VAL A 43 1.35 -3.91 -6.80
CA VAL A 43 2.60 -4.00 -7.55
C VAL A 43 2.38 -3.92 -9.06
N ALA A 44 1.27 -4.47 -9.55
CA ALA A 44 0.94 -4.51 -10.98
C ALA A 44 0.53 -3.12 -11.53
N GLY A 45 0.17 -2.17 -10.67
CA GLY A 45 -0.19 -0.81 -11.08
C GLY A 45 -1.47 -0.72 -11.93
N ILE A 46 -2.34 -1.73 -11.88
CA ILE A 46 -3.62 -1.75 -12.62
C ILE A 46 -4.57 -0.66 -12.12
N ARG A 47 -4.48 -0.35 -10.81
CA ARG A 47 -5.23 0.73 -10.16
C ARG A 47 -4.25 1.75 -9.61
N THR A 48 -4.59 3.04 -9.72
CA THR A 48 -3.81 4.12 -9.10
C THR A 48 -3.87 3.98 -7.58
N PRO A 49 -2.73 3.72 -6.90
CA PRO A 49 -2.70 3.62 -5.45
C PRO A 49 -2.88 4.98 -4.78
N ALA A 50 -3.43 4.98 -3.56
CA ALA A 50 -3.53 6.17 -2.75
C ALA A 50 -2.25 6.32 -1.89
N PRO A 51 -1.71 7.55 -1.72
CA PRO A 51 -0.56 7.77 -0.85
C PRO A 51 -0.94 7.55 0.61
N ILE A 52 -0.02 6.97 1.38
CA ILE A 52 -0.19 6.69 2.81
C ILE A 52 -0.08 7.97 3.68
N SER A 53 0.69 8.95 3.24
CA SER A 53 0.80 10.26 3.89
C SER A 53 0.72 11.38 2.84
N ARG A 54 0.24 12.55 3.27
CA ARG A 54 0.20 13.78 2.47
C ARG A 54 1.32 14.71 2.87
#